data_AF-A0A6I2U8A7-F1
#
_entry.id   AF-A0A6I2U8A7-F1
#
_cell.length_a   1.000
_cell.length_b   1.000
_cell.length_c   1.000
_cell.angle_alpha   90.00
_cell.angle_beta   90.00
_cell.angle_gamma   90.00
#
_symmetry.space_group_name_H-M   'P 1'
#
loop_
_entity.id
_entity.type
_entity.pdbx_description
1 polymer ?
#
loop_
_entity_poly.entity_id
_entity_poly.type
_entity_poly.pdbx_seq_one_letter_code
_entity_poly.pdbx_strand_id
1 'polypeptide(L)'
;MAASRRKKKQRKEKFEKALTAVLCGIVAALVLLAAVISLSEENGGALPTWQQLYSWFGVAAPVPHLPEEAAGAATKVHFIDVGQGDAVLLEQNGAFALIDAGEREAADGLVAYLQAAGVAKLDLLVMTHPHADHIGGMQAVLDAFPVDRAVLPDFAKAPMPTTSTFLNLLDAIREKQIPTVAARAGDVFPLGEGTLTVLGDGVAAENLNDISLVTLFEAPGLRCLSSGDGEKAVEDAVLASGADVHADVFKAAHHGSSTSNTQAFLDAVRPQAVVVSCGAGNSYGHPHSEALAAFANVGAQVYRTDTEGTIIAYVDKAGILQMAVSRQEAA
;
A
#
# COMPACT_ATOMS: atom_id res chain seq x y z
N MET A 1 6.76 41.04 51.15
CA MET A 1 6.59 39.59 51.47
C MET A 1 5.32 38.95 50.90
N ALA A 2 4.16 39.63 50.87
CA ALA A 2 2.89 39.01 50.44
C ALA A 2 2.84 38.56 48.96
N ALA A 3 3.42 39.34 48.03
CA ALA A 3 3.45 39.00 46.59
C ALA A 3 4.29 37.75 46.27
N SER A 4 5.40 37.54 46.98
CA SER A 4 6.25 36.34 46.86
C SER A 4 5.53 35.09 47.38
N ARG A 5 4.81 35.20 48.50
CA ARG A 5 3.95 34.11 49.02
C ARG A 5 2.83 33.75 48.06
N ARG A 6 2.20 34.74 47.40
CA ARG A 6 1.14 34.52 46.40
C ARG A 6 1.64 33.82 45.13
N LYS A 7 2.81 34.21 44.60
CA LYS A 7 3.45 33.53 43.45
C LYS A 7 3.86 32.09 43.78
N LYS A 8 4.38 31.84 45.00
CA LYS A 8 4.75 30.49 45.46
C LYS A 8 3.52 29.58 45.60
N LYS A 9 2.39 30.11 46.09
CA LYS A 9 1.11 29.38 46.17
C LYS A 9 0.57 29.01 44.79
N GLN A 10 0.56 29.95 43.83
CA GLN A 10 0.11 29.68 42.45
C GLN A 10 0.98 28.65 41.70
N ARG A 11 2.32 28.69 41.90
CA ARG A 11 3.22 27.67 41.34
C ARG A 11 2.93 26.27 41.91
N LYS A 12 2.67 26.18 43.22
CA LYS A 12 2.32 24.93 43.89
C LYS A 12 0.98 24.37 43.37
N GLU A 13 -0.05 25.20 43.24
CA GLU A 13 -1.36 24.77 42.70
C GLU A 13 -1.26 24.31 41.23
N LYS A 14 -0.45 24.98 40.39
CA LYS A 14 -0.20 24.52 39.01
C LYS A 14 0.52 23.18 38.97
N PHE A 15 1.51 22.99 39.84
CA PHE A 15 2.26 21.74 39.93
C PHE A 15 1.37 20.59 40.43
N GLU A 16 0.54 20.82 41.46
CA GLU A 16 -0.41 19.82 41.97
C GLU A 16 -1.44 19.43 40.90
N LYS A 17 -2.01 20.40 40.15
CA LYS A 17 -2.91 20.09 39.03
C LYS A 17 -2.23 19.29 37.92
N ALA A 18 -0.99 19.63 37.57
CA ALA A 18 -0.22 18.88 36.57
C ALA A 18 0.09 17.45 37.05
N LEU A 19 0.48 17.30 38.32
CA LEU A 19 0.75 16.00 38.93
C LEU A 19 -0.53 15.15 38.99
N THR A 20 -1.66 15.73 39.36
CA THR A 20 -2.96 15.03 39.34
C THR A 20 -3.34 14.60 37.93
N ALA A 21 -3.16 15.46 36.91
CA ALA A 21 -3.44 15.10 35.52
C ALA A 21 -2.54 13.95 35.04
N VAL A 22 -1.24 13.99 35.36
CA VAL A 22 -0.30 12.90 35.04
C VAL A 22 -0.70 11.60 35.75
N LEU A 23 -1.03 11.67 37.04
CA LEU A 23 -1.49 10.49 37.80
C LEU A 23 -2.79 9.92 37.24
N CYS A 24 -3.76 10.77 36.88
CA CYS A 24 -4.99 10.32 36.22
C CYS A 24 -4.70 9.66 34.86
N GLY A 25 -3.77 10.21 34.08
CA GLY A 25 -3.34 9.61 32.82
C GLY A 25 -2.69 8.25 33.00
N ILE A 26 -1.80 8.11 33.99
CA ILE A 26 -1.16 6.82 34.33
C ILE A 26 -2.21 5.80 34.79
N VAL A 27 -3.13 6.19 35.66
CA VAL A 27 -4.20 5.29 36.12
C VAL A 27 -5.09 4.86 34.96
N ALA A 28 -5.47 5.78 34.07
CA ALA A 28 -6.25 5.43 32.88
C ALA A 28 -5.51 4.45 31.97
N ALA A 29 -4.21 4.67 31.73
CA ALA A 29 -3.38 3.76 30.94
C ALA A 29 -3.25 2.36 31.59
N LEU A 30 -3.10 2.28 32.91
CA LEU A 30 -3.03 1.02 33.63
C LEU A 30 -4.37 0.26 33.61
N VAL A 31 -5.50 0.98 33.72
CA VAL A 31 -6.83 0.37 33.60
C VAL A 31 -7.06 -0.16 32.17
N LEU A 32 -6.68 0.61 31.14
CA LEU A 32 -6.76 0.16 29.75
C LEU A 32 -5.87 -1.06 29.51
N LEU A 33 -4.64 -1.05 30.02
CA LEU A 33 -3.71 -2.18 29.90
C LEU A 33 -4.26 -3.43 30.60
N ALA A 34 -4.83 -3.29 31.81
CA ALA A 34 -5.45 -4.40 32.54
C ALA A 34 -6.68 -4.94 31.80
N ALA A 35 -7.51 -4.08 31.21
CA ALA A 35 -8.64 -4.49 30.39
C ALA A 35 -8.18 -5.26 29.14
N VAL A 36 -7.13 -4.77 28.45
CA VAL A 36 -6.54 -5.44 27.29
C VAL A 36 -5.99 -6.82 27.65
N ILE A 37 -5.27 -6.95 28.76
CA ILE A 37 -4.73 -8.24 29.22
C ILE A 37 -5.87 -9.21 29.57
N SER A 38 -6.87 -8.76 30.32
CA SER A 38 -8.01 -9.60 30.72
C SER A 38 -8.80 -10.11 29.50
N LEU A 39 -9.03 -9.25 28.51
CA LEU A 39 -9.75 -9.63 27.29
C LEU A 39 -8.88 -10.48 26.34
N SER A 40 -7.56 -10.31 26.38
CA SER A 40 -6.61 -11.15 25.65
C SER A 40 -6.55 -12.57 26.20
N GLU A 41 -6.57 -12.74 27.53
CA GLU A 41 -6.63 -14.06 28.18
C GLU A 41 -7.91 -14.81 27.82
N GLU A 42 -9.06 -14.13 27.72
CA GLU A 42 -10.33 -14.72 27.28
C GLU A 42 -10.30 -15.17 25.81
N ASN A 43 -9.43 -14.57 24.99
CA ASN A 43 -9.28 -14.84 23.56
C ASN A 43 -8.03 -15.69 23.21
N GLY A 44 -7.55 -16.51 24.14
CA GLY A 44 -6.47 -17.46 23.87
C GLY A 44 -5.05 -16.87 23.96
N GLY A 45 -4.89 -15.70 24.60
CA GLY A 45 -3.59 -15.13 24.95
C GLY A 45 -2.88 -14.36 23.83
N ALA A 46 -3.54 -14.15 22.69
CA ALA A 46 -3.03 -13.27 21.64
C ALA A 46 -3.35 -11.80 21.96
N LEU A 47 -2.41 -10.89 21.71
CA LEU A 47 -2.67 -9.45 21.82
C LEU A 47 -3.77 -9.05 20.81
N PRO A 48 -4.71 -8.18 21.20
CA PRO A 48 -5.81 -7.80 20.34
C PRO A 48 -5.36 -6.91 19.18
N THR A 49 -6.04 -7.04 18.04
CA THR A 49 -5.87 -6.12 16.90
C THR A 49 -6.50 -4.76 17.19
N TRP A 50 -6.11 -3.71 16.44
CA TRP A 50 -6.74 -2.40 16.59
C TRP A 50 -8.25 -2.44 16.37
N GLN A 51 -8.73 -3.30 15.46
CA GLN A 51 -10.16 -3.49 15.21
C GLN A 51 -10.90 -4.07 16.42
N GLN A 52 -10.28 -5.02 17.13
CA GLN A 52 -10.82 -5.56 18.38
C GLN A 52 -10.84 -4.50 19.48
N LEU A 53 -9.80 -3.67 19.59
CA LEU A 53 -9.77 -2.56 20.54
C LEU A 53 -10.88 -1.54 20.26
N TYR A 54 -11.05 -1.11 19.01
CA TYR A 54 -12.13 -0.21 18.60
C TYR A 54 -13.50 -0.78 18.97
N SER A 55 -13.73 -2.06 18.65
CA SER A 55 -14.94 -2.80 19.04
C SER A 55 -15.17 -2.80 20.56
N TRP A 56 -14.16 -3.16 21.35
CA TRP A 56 -14.28 -3.28 22.82
C TRP A 56 -14.59 -1.96 23.49
N PHE A 57 -14.06 -0.87 22.96
CA PHE A 57 -14.25 0.47 23.51
C PHE A 57 -15.39 1.24 22.85
N GLY A 58 -16.13 0.62 21.91
CA GLY A 58 -17.25 1.26 21.20
C GLY A 58 -16.83 2.49 20.39
N VAL A 59 -15.56 2.57 20.01
CA VAL A 59 -15.02 3.63 19.15
C VAL A 59 -15.05 3.12 17.73
N ALA A 60 -15.64 3.86 16.80
CA ALA A 60 -15.54 3.50 15.39
C ALA A 60 -14.06 3.56 14.99
N ALA A 61 -13.55 2.52 14.33
CA ALA A 61 -12.26 2.60 13.67
C ALA A 61 -12.27 3.84 12.75
N PRO A 62 -11.18 4.62 12.66
CA PRO A 62 -11.07 5.64 11.63
C PRO A 62 -11.33 4.96 10.28
N VAL A 63 -12.49 5.24 9.68
CA VAL A 63 -12.82 4.69 8.36
C VAL A 63 -12.11 5.57 7.35
N PRO A 64 -11.24 5.02 6.48
CA PRO A 64 -10.61 5.82 5.45
C PRO A 64 -11.67 6.52 4.60
N HIS A 65 -11.52 7.83 4.42
CA HIS A 65 -12.48 8.63 3.65
C HIS A 65 -12.25 8.42 2.15
N LEU A 66 -13.02 7.52 1.55
CA LEU A 66 -13.02 7.38 0.09
C LEU A 66 -13.69 8.59 -0.56
N PRO A 67 -13.10 9.19 -1.62
CA PRO A 67 -13.67 10.34 -2.29
C PRO A 67 -15.04 9.99 -2.88
N GLU A 68 -16.08 10.76 -2.53
CA GLU A 68 -17.46 10.53 -2.99
C GLU A 68 -17.56 10.55 -4.52
N GLU A 69 -16.73 11.37 -5.17
CA GLU A 69 -16.62 11.47 -6.62
C GLU A 69 -16.23 10.15 -7.30
N ALA A 70 -15.48 9.28 -6.60
CA ALA A 70 -15.04 7.98 -7.11
C ALA A 70 -15.99 6.83 -6.72
N ALA A 71 -16.88 7.02 -5.75
CA ALA A 71 -17.68 5.93 -5.14
C ALA A 71 -18.55 5.16 -6.16
N GLY A 72 -19.03 5.83 -7.21
CA GLY A 72 -19.86 5.22 -8.26
C GLY A 72 -19.12 4.83 -9.54
N ALA A 73 -17.80 5.01 -9.61
CA ALA A 73 -17.01 4.64 -10.78
C ALA A 73 -16.87 3.12 -10.87
N ALA A 74 -17.01 2.55 -12.06
CA ALA A 74 -16.84 1.11 -12.27
C ALA A 74 -15.36 0.70 -12.27
N THR A 75 -14.49 1.58 -12.78
CA THR A 75 -13.05 1.36 -12.94
C THR A 75 -12.29 2.30 -12.01
N LYS A 76 -11.52 1.72 -11.07
CA LYS A 76 -10.68 2.47 -10.14
C LYS A 76 -9.33 1.78 -9.93
N VAL A 77 -8.31 2.58 -9.67
CA VAL A 77 -7.01 2.15 -9.17
C VAL A 77 -6.67 3.00 -7.96
N HIS A 78 -6.48 2.35 -6.82
CA HIS A 78 -6.18 2.99 -5.54
C HIS A 78 -4.71 2.76 -5.22
N PHE A 79 -3.94 3.84 -5.11
CA PHE A 79 -2.57 3.83 -4.62
C PHE A 79 -2.62 4.19 -3.13
N ILE A 80 -2.69 3.15 -2.31
CA ILE A 80 -3.00 3.26 -0.88
C ILE A 80 -1.77 3.79 -0.17
N ASP A 81 -1.96 4.78 0.70
CA ASP A 81 -0.90 5.28 1.57
C ASP A 81 -0.64 4.29 2.70
N VAL A 82 0.41 3.48 2.50
CA VAL A 82 0.93 2.50 3.47
C VAL A 82 2.25 2.96 4.07
N GLY A 83 2.58 4.25 3.95
CA GLY A 83 3.89 4.78 4.31
C GLY A 83 4.95 4.43 3.25
N GLN A 84 6.14 4.00 3.69
CA GLN A 84 7.14 3.48 2.76
C GLN A 84 6.74 2.07 2.33
N GLY A 85 6.52 1.89 1.03
CA GLY A 85 6.06 0.63 0.46
C GLY A 85 4.94 0.82 -0.55
N ASP A 86 4.45 -0.30 -1.07
CA ASP A 86 3.45 -0.34 -2.13
C ASP A 86 2.22 -1.16 -1.72
N ALA A 87 1.03 -0.60 -1.98
CA ALA A 87 -0.22 -1.32 -2.00
C ALA A 87 -1.15 -0.67 -3.03
N VAL A 88 -1.44 -1.40 -4.11
CA VAL A 88 -2.27 -0.91 -5.23
C VAL A 88 -3.50 -1.80 -5.38
N LEU A 89 -4.68 -1.26 -5.05
CA LEU A 89 -5.95 -1.96 -5.26
C LEU A 89 -6.52 -1.59 -6.63
N LEU A 90 -6.70 -2.59 -7.48
CA LEU A 90 -7.44 -2.50 -8.72
C LEU A 90 -8.89 -2.90 -8.45
N GLU A 91 -9.82 -2.07 -8.91
CA GLU A 91 -11.25 -2.36 -8.85
C GLU A 91 -11.86 -2.23 -10.24
N GLN A 92 -12.60 -3.27 -10.64
CA GLN A 92 -13.34 -3.26 -11.89
C GLN A 92 -14.68 -3.97 -11.76
N ASN A 93 -15.76 -3.19 -11.83
CA ASN A 93 -17.14 -3.67 -11.69
C ASN A 93 -17.36 -4.53 -10.42
N GLY A 94 -16.68 -4.20 -9.31
CA GLY A 94 -16.73 -4.94 -8.05
C GLY A 94 -15.88 -6.22 -7.98
N ALA A 95 -15.05 -6.49 -9.00
CA ALA A 95 -13.95 -7.43 -8.92
C ALA A 95 -12.69 -6.70 -8.43
N PHE A 96 -11.86 -7.37 -7.62
CA PHE A 96 -10.73 -6.73 -6.95
C PHE A 96 -9.44 -7.51 -7.12
N ALA A 97 -8.36 -6.80 -7.43
CA ALA A 97 -7.00 -7.32 -7.36
C ALA A 97 -6.15 -6.41 -6.49
N LEU A 98 -5.34 -7.00 -5.61
CA LEU A 98 -4.38 -6.24 -4.80
C LEU A 98 -2.97 -6.56 -5.28
N ILE A 99 -2.22 -5.53 -5.67
CA ILE A 99 -0.79 -5.62 -5.99
C ILE A 99 -0.02 -5.06 -4.80
N ASP A 100 0.75 -5.91 -4.15
CA ASP A 100 1.51 -5.62 -2.93
C ASP A 100 0.62 -5.12 -1.76
N ALA A 101 1.20 -5.06 -0.56
CA ALA A 101 0.47 -4.85 0.69
C ALA A 101 1.26 -4.03 1.74
N GLY A 102 2.30 -3.30 1.34
CA GLY A 102 3.08 -2.46 2.24
C GLY A 102 3.87 -3.23 3.29
N GLU A 103 4.51 -2.47 4.18
CA GLU A 103 5.15 -2.99 5.38
C GLU A 103 4.13 -3.57 6.39
N ARG A 104 4.62 -4.40 7.31
CA ARG A 104 3.80 -5.02 8.36
C ARG A 104 3.07 -3.99 9.21
N GLU A 105 3.70 -2.85 9.49
CA GLU A 105 3.15 -1.77 10.32
C GLU A 105 1.92 -1.12 9.70
N ALA A 106 1.78 -1.17 8.37
CA ALA A 106 0.64 -0.61 7.65
C ALA A 106 -0.54 -1.58 7.52
N ALA A 107 -0.37 -2.85 7.91
CA ALA A 107 -1.31 -3.93 7.64
C ALA A 107 -2.74 -3.65 8.14
N ASP A 108 -2.90 -3.17 9.37
CA ASP A 108 -4.23 -2.89 9.95
C ASP A 108 -4.92 -1.73 9.22
N GLY A 109 -4.16 -0.69 8.84
CA GLY A 109 -4.67 0.43 8.04
C GLY A 109 -5.06 0.01 6.63
N LEU A 110 -4.26 -0.84 6.01
CA LEU A 110 -4.56 -1.44 4.70
C LEU A 110 -5.84 -2.27 4.76
N VAL A 111 -5.97 -3.19 5.71
CA VAL A 111 -7.19 -4.01 5.86
C VAL A 111 -8.43 -3.15 6.08
N ALA A 112 -8.34 -2.12 6.93
CA ALA A 112 -9.44 -1.17 7.14
C ALA A 112 -9.80 -0.42 5.86
N TYR A 113 -8.81 -0.03 5.04
CA TYR A 113 -9.02 0.60 3.74
C TYR A 113 -9.72 -0.33 2.76
N LEU A 114 -9.27 -1.57 2.63
CA LEU A 114 -9.88 -2.56 1.74
C LEU A 114 -11.34 -2.83 2.15
N GLN A 115 -11.63 -2.92 3.45
CA GLN A 115 -13.00 -3.03 3.97
C GLN A 115 -13.85 -1.80 3.58
N ALA A 116 -13.31 -0.59 3.75
CA ALA A 116 -14.00 0.64 3.37
C ALA A 116 -14.25 0.73 1.85
N ALA A 117 -13.32 0.22 1.03
CA ALA A 117 -13.45 0.13 -0.42
C ALA A 117 -14.47 -0.92 -0.88
N GLY A 118 -15.08 -1.68 0.04
CA GLY A 118 -16.08 -2.68 -0.29
C GLY A 118 -15.50 -4.00 -0.78
N VAL A 119 -14.21 -4.25 -0.54
CA VAL A 119 -13.56 -5.52 -0.86
C VAL A 119 -14.20 -6.62 -0.01
N ALA A 120 -14.91 -7.53 -0.65
CA ALA A 120 -15.46 -8.73 0.00
C ALA A 120 -14.57 -9.97 -0.21
N LYS A 121 -13.79 -9.97 -1.31
CA LYS A 121 -12.80 -10.97 -1.69
C LYS A 121 -11.79 -10.32 -2.63
N LEU A 122 -10.65 -10.96 -2.82
CA LEU A 122 -9.69 -10.62 -3.87
C LEU A 122 -9.71 -11.72 -4.94
N ASP A 123 -9.99 -11.35 -6.17
CA ASP A 123 -9.85 -12.23 -7.33
C ASP A 123 -8.36 -12.55 -7.58
N LEU A 124 -7.49 -11.57 -7.33
CA LEU A 124 -6.02 -11.73 -7.42
C LEU A 124 -5.33 -11.06 -6.23
N LEU A 125 -4.35 -11.75 -5.65
CA LEU A 125 -3.31 -11.14 -4.81
C LEU A 125 -1.98 -11.27 -5.56
N VAL A 126 -1.38 -10.15 -5.93
CA VAL A 126 -0.15 -10.09 -6.73
C VAL A 126 1.00 -9.66 -5.83
N MET A 127 2.05 -10.47 -5.82
CA MET A 127 3.35 -10.12 -5.25
C MET A 127 4.26 -9.70 -6.40
N THR A 128 4.71 -8.45 -6.40
CA THR A 128 5.71 -8.02 -7.39
C THR A 128 7.05 -8.67 -7.09
N HIS A 129 7.53 -8.54 -5.86
CA HIS A 129 8.78 -9.11 -5.36
C HIS A 129 8.73 -9.25 -3.81
N PRO A 130 9.69 -9.94 -3.17
CA PRO A 130 9.53 -10.41 -1.78
C PRO A 130 10.07 -9.45 -0.70
N HIS A 131 10.26 -8.16 -0.98
CA HIS A 131 10.66 -7.20 0.04
C HIS A 131 9.54 -6.86 1.02
N ALA A 132 9.93 -6.54 2.26
CA ALA A 132 8.99 -6.41 3.38
C ALA A 132 7.99 -5.27 3.19
N ASP A 133 8.39 -4.18 2.56
CA ASP A 133 7.56 -3.04 2.18
C ASP A 133 6.60 -3.32 1.01
N HIS A 134 6.63 -4.53 0.48
CA HIS A 134 5.66 -5.03 -0.51
C HIS A 134 4.82 -6.18 0.05
N ILE A 135 5.42 -7.11 0.80
CA ILE A 135 4.72 -8.32 1.25
C ILE A 135 4.30 -8.31 2.72
N GLY A 136 4.72 -7.31 3.49
CA GLY A 136 4.57 -7.23 4.93
C GLY A 136 3.13 -7.30 5.41
N GLY A 137 2.21 -6.63 4.70
CA GLY A 137 0.78 -6.68 4.99
C GLY A 137 0.03 -7.88 4.42
N MET A 138 0.63 -8.69 3.54
CA MET A 138 -0.12 -9.72 2.80
C MET A 138 -0.70 -10.80 3.72
N GLN A 139 0.00 -11.19 4.79
CA GLN A 139 -0.54 -12.17 5.73
C GLN A 139 -1.85 -11.68 6.38
N ALA A 140 -1.90 -10.40 6.79
CA ALA A 140 -3.12 -9.81 7.34
C ALA A 140 -4.24 -9.74 6.30
N VAL A 141 -3.91 -9.45 5.04
CA VAL A 141 -4.87 -9.50 3.92
C VAL A 141 -5.44 -10.92 3.75
N LEU A 142 -4.61 -11.96 3.79
CA LEU A 142 -5.06 -13.36 3.69
C LEU A 142 -5.91 -13.81 4.88
N ASP A 143 -5.74 -13.20 6.04
CA ASP A 143 -6.56 -13.45 7.23
C ASP A 143 -7.90 -12.72 7.17
N ALA A 144 -7.94 -11.54 6.56
CA ALA A 144 -9.14 -10.71 6.46
C ALA A 144 -10.04 -11.03 5.27
N PHE A 145 -9.46 -11.46 4.13
CA PHE A 145 -10.20 -11.62 2.87
C PHE A 145 -9.95 -13.00 2.22
N PRO A 146 -11.00 -13.63 1.66
CA PRO A 146 -10.80 -14.73 0.72
C PRO A 146 -10.02 -14.27 -0.51
N VAL A 147 -9.09 -15.11 -0.98
CA VAL A 147 -8.28 -14.87 -2.18
C VAL A 147 -8.44 -16.03 -3.14
N ASP A 148 -8.88 -15.75 -4.37
CA ASP A 148 -9.12 -16.79 -5.38
C ASP A 148 -7.80 -17.29 -6.01
N ARG A 149 -6.80 -16.41 -6.15
CA ARG A 149 -5.49 -16.76 -6.71
C ARG A 149 -4.39 -15.80 -6.25
N ALA A 150 -3.22 -16.35 -5.93
CA ALA A 150 -2.00 -15.59 -5.72
C ALA A 150 -1.09 -15.65 -6.95
N VAL A 151 -0.61 -14.50 -7.40
CA VAL A 151 0.32 -14.34 -8.53
C VAL A 151 1.68 -13.95 -7.96
N LEU A 152 2.68 -14.80 -8.19
CA LEU A 152 4.01 -14.71 -7.56
C LEU A 152 5.10 -14.51 -8.62
N PRO A 153 6.23 -13.87 -8.28
CA PRO A 153 7.37 -13.78 -9.18
C PRO A 153 8.09 -15.14 -9.30
N ASP A 154 8.95 -15.26 -10.32
CA ASP A 154 9.80 -16.43 -10.47
C ASP A 154 11.01 -16.35 -9.51
N PHE A 155 10.89 -16.98 -8.35
CA PHE A 155 11.97 -17.04 -7.36
C PHE A 155 13.23 -17.77 -7.85
N ALA A 156 13.20 -18.45 -9.00
CA ALA A 156 14.41 -19.03 -9.59
C ALA A 156 15.33 -17.99 -10.25
N LYS A 157 14.86 -16.76 -10.44
CA LYS A 157 15.63 -15.65 -11.05
C LYS A 157 16.54 -14.91 -10.06
N ALA A 158 16.42 -15.15 -8.76
CA ALA A 158 17.24 -14.51 -7.74
C ALA A 158 17.56 -15.48 -6.59
N PRO A 159 18.50 -15.12 -5.68
CA PRO A 159 18.70 -15.88 -4.46
C PRO A 159 17.40 -16.04 -3.68
N MET A 160 17.11 -17.27 -3.23
CA MET A 160 15.89 -17.57 -2.49
C MET A 160 15.77 -16.67 -1.24
N PRO A 161 14.67 -15.91 -1.07
CA PRO A 161 14.48 -15.10 0.12
C PRO A 161 14.31 -15.99 1.35
N THR A 162 14.91 -15.55 2.47
CA THR A 162 14.91 -16.30 3.74
C THR A 162 14.35 -15.50 4.91
N THR A 163 13.75 -14.33 4.64
CA THR A 163 13.14 -13.49 5.67
C THR A 163 11.94 -14.20 6.30
N SER A 164 11.69 -13.92 7.58
CA SER A 164 10.52 -14.48 8.28
C SER A 164 9.21 -14.03 7.63
N THR A 165 9.12 -12.77 7.18
CA THR A 165 7.97 -12.24 6.46
C THR A 165 7.64 -13.09 5.23
N PHE A 166 8.63 -13.40 4.42
CA PHE A 166 8.47 -14.21 3.21
C PHE A 166 8.04 -15.65 3.53
N LEU A 167 8.76 -16.32 4.46
CA LEU A 167 8.48 -17.71 4.80
C LEU A 167 7.09 -17.88 5.42
N ASN A 168 6.70 -17.00 6.34
CA ASN A 168 5.39 -17.02 6.97
C ASN A 168 4.26 -16.79 5.94
N LEU A 169 4.48 -15.89 4.97
CA LEU A 169 3.51 -15.67 3.90
C LEU A 169 3.32 -16.91 3.02
N LEU A 170 4.41 -17.58 2.62
CA LEU A 170 4.31 -18.82 1.84
C LEU A 170 3.61 -19.93 2.63
N ASP A 171 3.88 -20.05 3.93
CA ASP A 171 3.19 -20.99 4.80
C ASP A 171 1.69 -20.66 4.90
N ALA A 172 1.32 -19.37 5.06
CA ALA A 172 -0.08 -18.93 5.09
C ALA A 172 -0.82 -19.21 3.78
N ILE A 173 -0.19 -18.96 2.63
CA ILE A 173 -0.73 -19.28 1.30
C ILE A 173 -0.99 -20.79 1.18
N ARG A 174 -0.03 -21.61 1.62
CA ARG A 174 -0.13 -23.09 1.60
C ARG A 174 -1.24 -23.59 2.52
N GLU A 175 -1.30 -23.09 3.75
CA GLU A 175 -2.28 -23.49 4.77
C GLU A 175 -3.71 -23.16 4.36
N LYS A 176 -3.91 -21.99 3.75
CA LYS A 176 -5.21 -21.58 3.19
C LYS A 176 -5.52 -22.21 1.83
N GLN A 177 -4.59 -23.00 1.29
CA GLN A 177 -4.71 -23.69 0.00
C GLN A 177 -5.03 -22.75 -1.17
N ILE A 178 -4.46 -21.54 -1.14
CA ILE A 178 -4.69 -20.54 -2.18
C ILE A 178 -3.96 -20.98 -3.45
N PRO A 179 -4.65 -21.07 -4.61
CA PRO A 179 -4.01 -21.38 -5.88
C PRO A 179 -2.92 -20.36 -6.20
N THR A 180 -1.70 -20.83 -6.47
CA THR A 180 -0.57 -19.97 -6.85
C THR A 180 -0.23 -20.12 -8.33
N VAL A 181 0.21 -19.03 -8.95
CA VAL A 181 0.82 -19.01 -10.28
C VAL A 181 2.14 -18.26 -10.19
N ALA A 182 3.22 -18.88 -10.66
CA ALA A 182 4.45 -18.16 -10.96
C ALA A 182 4.25 -17.44 -12.30
N ALA A 183 4.15 -16.11 -12.23
CA ALA A 183 3.85 -15.26 -13.37
C ALA A 183 4.93 -15.31 -14.44
N ARG A 184 4.49 -15.23 -15.69
CA ARG A 184 5.34 -15.12 -16.88
C ARG A 184 4.90 -13.95 -17.73
N ALA A 185 5.84 -13.35 -18.46
CA ALA A 185 5.51 -12.34 -19.45
C ALA A 185 4.49 -12.90 -20.47
N GLY A 186 3.40 -12.17 -20.68
CA GLY A 186 2.26 -12.55 -21.51
C GLY A 186 1.11 -13.26 -20.77
N ASP A 187 1.24 -13.56 -19.47
CA ASP A 187 0.12 -14.05 -18.68
C ASP A 187 -0.97 -12.97 -18.57
N VAL A 188 -2.23 -13.37 -18.74
CA VAL A 188 -3.40 -12.48 -18.69
C VAL A 188 -4.40 -13.01 -17.67
N PHE A 189 -4.79 -12.15 -16.75
CA PHE A 189 -5.78 -12.44 -15.71
C PHE A 189 -7.01 -11.54 -15.90
N PRO A 190 -8.21 -12.10 -16.13
CA PRO A 190 -9.44 -11.32 -16.16
C PRO A 190 -9.72 -10.65 -14.80
N LEU A 191 -10.20 -9.41 -14.82
CA LEU A 191 -10.65 -8.69 -13.63
C LEU A 191 -11.89 -7.86 -13.97
N GLY A 192 -13.09 -8.37 -13.63
CA GLY A 192 -14.34 -7.76 -14.08
C GLY A 192 -14.42 -7.69 -15.60
N GLU A 193 -14.70 -6.50 -16.15
CA GLU A 193 -14.66 -6.22 -17.59
C GLU A 193 -13.27 -5.79 -18.11
N GLY A 194 -12.25 -5.79 -17.24
CA GLY A 194 -10.87 -5.46 -17.56
C GLY A 194 -9.92 -6.67 -17.48
N THR A 195 -8.63 -6.41 -17.64
CA THR A 195 -7.57 -7.42 -17.60
C THR A 195 -6.34 -6.90 -16.88
N LEU A 196 -5.69 -7.77 -16.11
CA LEU A 196 -4.34 -7.57 -15.60
C LEU A 196 -3.38 -8.45 -16.40
N THR A 197 -2.47 -7.83 -17.14
CA THR A 197 -1.47 -8.52 -17.96
C THR A 197 -0.10 -8.38 -17.32
N VAL A 198 0.67 -9.47 -17.25
CA VAL A 198 2.08 -9.45 -16.86
C VAL A 198 2.90 -9.13 -18.12
N LEU A 199 3.41 -7.90 -18.23
CA LEU A 199 4.28 -7.49 -19.34
C LEU A 199 5.73 -7.95 -19.15
N GLY A 200 6.16 -8.08 -17.91
CA GLY A 200 7.50 -8.54 -17.54
C GLY A 200 7.47 -9.36 -16.26
N ASP A 201 8.28 -10.42 -16.21
CA ASP A 201 8.37 -11.35 -15.09
C ASP A 201 9.75 -11.27 -14.41
N GLY A 202 10.38 -10.10 -14.47
CA GLY A 202 11.72 -9.84 -13.94
C GLY A 202 12.87 -10.42 -14.77
N VAL A 203 14.10 -10.10 -14.36
CA VAL A 203 15.36 -10.58 -14.94
C VAL A 203 16.13 -11.40 -13.90
N ALA A 204 17.02 -12.28 -14.37
CA ALA A 204 17.89 -13.01 -13.46
C ALA A 204 18.94 -12.08 -12.85
N ALA A 205 18.92 -11.89 -11.53
CA ALA A 205 19.75 -10.92 -10.82
C ALA A 205 19.96 -11.31 -9.35
N GLU A 206 21.01 -10.75 -8.73
CA GLU A 206 21.23 -10.87 -7.28
C GLU A 206 20.26 -9.95 -6.49
N ASN A 207 19.82 -8.86 -7.12
CA ASN A 207 18.89 -7.91 -6.52
C ASN A 207 17.46 -8.44 -6.64
N LEU A 208 16.76 -8.58 -5.50
CA LEU A 208 15.37 -9.03 -5.47
C LEU A 208 14.40 -8.03 -6.10
N ASN A 209 14.77 -6.76 -6.21
CA ASN A 209 13.99 -5.78 -6.96
C ASN A 209 13.84 -6.19 -8.43
N ASP A 210 14.88 -6.78 -9.01
CA ASP A 210 14.93 -7.10 -10.43
C ASP A 210 14.13 -8.36 -10.81
N ILE A 211 13.54 -9.07 -9.83
CA ILE A 211 12.52 -10.10 -10.08
C ILE A 211 11.10 -9.53 -10.05
N SER A 212 10.94 -8.21 -9.91
CA SER A 212 9.63 -7.56 -9.88
C SER A 212 8.82 -7.85 -11.14
N LEU A 213 7.54 -8.16 -10.92
CA LEU A 213 6.56 -8.22 -11.99
C LEU A 213 6.25 -6.82 -12.52
N VAL A 214 6.23 -6.68 -13.84
CA VAL A 214 5.69 -5.52 -14.54
C VAL A 214 4.29 -5.87 -15.00
N THR A 215 3.30 -5.17 -14.47
CA THR A 215 1.88 -5.43 -14.68
C THR A 215 1.19 -4.25 -15.34
N LEU A 216 0.31 -4.53 -16.29
CA LEU A 216 -0.55 -3.56 -16.96
C LEU A 216 -2.00 -3.94 -16.70
N PHE A 217 -2.70 -3.10 -15.96
CA PHE A 217 -4.15 -3.16 -15.83
C PHE A 217 -4.80 -2.35 -16.95
N GLU A 218 -5.70 -2.98 -17.70
CA GLU A 218 -6.46 -2.36 -18.76
C GLU A 218 -7.96 -2.53 -18.52
N ALA A 219 -8.67 -1.41 -18.52
CA ALA A 219 -10.12 -1.35 -18.38
C ALA A 219 -10.67 -0.18 -19.24
N PRO A 220 -11.99 -0.11 -19.47
CA PRO A 220 -12.59 0.96 -20.26
C PRO A 220 -12.21 2.35 -19.73
N GLY A 221 -11.41 3.08 -20.52
CA GLY A 221 -10.99 4.46 -20.21
C GLY A 221 -9.79 4.59 -19.26
N LEU A 222 -9.15 3.49 -18.86
CA LEU A 222 -7.99 3.54 -17.96
C LEU A 222 -7.00 2.40 -18.24
N ARG A 223 -5.74 2.77 -18.49
CA ARG A 223 -4.58 1.87 -18.45
C ARG A 223 -3.64 2.28 -17.32
N CYS A 224 -3.31 1.34 -16.43
CA CYS A 224 -2.40 1.57 -15.31
C CYS A 224 -1.25 0.57 -15.34
N LEU A 225 -0.02 1.08 -15.37
CA LEU A 225 1.20 0.28 -15.32
C LEU A 225 1.83 0.33 -13.93
N SER A 226 2.27 -0.81 -13.41
CA SER A 226 3.10 -0.92 -12.21
C SER A 226 4.26 -1.88 -12.45
N SER A 227 5.47 -1.49 -12.07
CA SER A 227 6.68 -2.30 -12.20
C SER A 227 7.28 -2.76 -10.87
N GLY A 228 6.53 -2.60 -9.77
CA GLY A 228 7.07 -2.76 -8.42
C GLY A 228 8.37 -1.97 -8.28
N ASP A 229 9.42 -2.65 -7.85
CA ASP A 229 10.75 -2.06 -7.65
C ASP A 229 11.75 -2.41 -8.75
N GLY A 230 11.27 -2.98 -9.86
CA GLY A 230 12.10 -3.36 -10.99
C GLY A 230 12.97 -2.19 -11.46
N GLU A 231 14.29 -2.37 -11.41
CA GLU A 231 15.22 -1.32 -11.76
C GLU A 231 15.42 -1.27 -13.29
N LYS A 232 16.37 -0.44 -13.73
CA LYS A 232 16.70 -0.27 -15.16
C LYS A 232 16.77 -1.59 -15.95
N ALA A 233 17.30 -2.66 -15.37
CA ALA A 233 17.43 -3.95 -16.06
C ALA A 233 16.06 -4.57 -16.41
N VAL A 234 15.07 -4.44 -15.52
CA VAL A 234 13.69 -4.86 -15.76
C VAL A 234 13.04 -3.98 -16.81
N GLU A 235 13.21 -2.65 -16.71
CA GLU A 235 12.68 -1.70 -17.70
C GLU A 235 13.21 -2.01 -19.11
N ASP A 236 14.53 -2.16 -19.25
CA ASP A 236 15.19 -2.50 -20.52
C ASP A 236 14.66 -3.82 -21.10
N ALA A 237 14.46 -4.83 -20.25
CA ALA A 237 13.97 -6.14 -20.67
C ALA A 237 12.54 -6.08 -21.21
N VAL A 238 11.65 -5.35 -20.54
CA VAL A 238 10.26 -5.16 -21.02
C VAL A 238 10.26 -4.38 -22.33
N LEU A 239 11.07 -3.32 -22.46
CA LEU A 239 11.17 -2.58 -23.73
C LEU A 239 11.70 -3.46 -24.86
N ALA A 240 12.73 -4.26 -24.59
CA ALA A 240 13.33 -5.17 -25.57
C ALA A 240 12.36 -6.29 -26.02
N SER A 241 11.41 -6.68 -25.16
CA SER A 241 10.36 -7.65 -25.53
C SER A 241 9.41 -7.14 -26.61
N GLY A 242 9.30 -5.83 -26.79
CA GLY A 242 8.32 -5.20 -27.68
C GLY A 242 6.90 -5.13 -27.10
N ALA A 243 6.73 -5.41 -25.80
CA ALA A 243 5.46 -5.22 -25.10
C ALA A 243 5.00 -3.75 -25.18
N ASP A 244 3.70 -3.54 -25.36
CA ASP A 244 3.11 -2.21 -25.31
C ASP A 244 2.94 -1.75 -23.85
N VAL A 245 3.92 -0.98 -23.37
CA VAL A 245 3.93 -0.43 -22.01
C VAL A 245 3.14 0.86 -21.86
N HIS A 246 2.42 1.31 -22.90
CA HIS A 246 1.67 2.56 -22.81
C HIS A 246 0.62 2.51 -21.69
N ALA A 247 0.57 3.53 -20.84
CA ALA A 247 -0.42 3.64 -19.77
C ALA A 247 -0.82 5.11 -19.53
N ASP A 248 -2.04 5.32 -19.05
CA ASP A 248 -2.51 6.64 -18.65
C ASP A 248 -1.96 7.02 -17.27
N VAL A 249 -1.87 6.03 -16.38
CA VAL A 249 -1.33 6.18 -15.03
C VAL A 249 -0.15 5.23 -14.87
N PHE A 250 0.99 5.75 -14.39
CA PHE A 250 2.15 4.95 -14.05
C PHE A 250 2.41 5.00 -12.56
N LYS A 251 2.48 3.84 -11.92
CA LYS A 251 3.01 3.71 -10.57
C LYS A 251 4.54 3.78 -10.64
N ALA A 252 5.12 4.86 -10.12
CA ALA A 252 6.55 5.07 -10.16
C ALA A 252 7.30 3.84 -9.62
N ALA A 253 8.28 3.37 -10.38
CA ALA A 253 9.09 2.23 -10.01
C ALA A 253 9.92 2.54 -8.76
N HIS A 254 10.02 1.57 -7.86
CA HIS A 254 10.91 1.62 -6.69
C HIS A 254 10.73 2.91 -5.88
N HIS A 255 9.46 3.27 -5.64
CA HIS A 255 9.05 4.46 -4.88
C HIS A 255 9.60 5.79 -5.44
N GLY A 256 9.98 5.84 -6.71
CA GLY A 256 10.67 6.99 -7.32
C GLY A 256 12.18 6.99 -7.08
N SER A 257 12.81 5.82 -6.98
CA SER A 257 14.26 5.68 -6.96
C SER A 257 14.90 6.17 -8.28
N SER A 258 16.17 6.59 -8.20
CA SER A 258 16.99 6.99 -9.35
C SER A 258 17.65 5.79 -10.05
N THR A 259 17.55 4.58 -9.48
CA THR A 259 17.97 3.33 -10.12
C THR A 259 16.95 2.82 -11.15
N SER A 260 15.76 3.41 -11.14
CA SER A 260 14.62 3.08 -12.01
C SER A 260 14.12 4.36 -12.69
N ASN A 261 12.95 4.29 -13.31
CA ASN A 261 12.26 5.40 -13.96
C ASN A 261 13.11 6.02 -15.08
N THR A 262 13.75 5.19 -15.91
CA THR A 262 14.62 5.70 -16.97
C THR A 262 13.83 6.50 -18.01
N GLN A 263 14.48 7.49 -18.61
CA GLN A 263 13.84 8.32 -19.65
C GLN A 263 13.30 7.47 -20.80
N ALA A 264 14.05 6.46 -21.25
CA ALA A 264 13.62 5.56 -22.32
C ALA A 264 12.34 4.78 -21.97
N PHE A 265 12.22 4.34 -20.72
CA PHE A 265 11.02 3.66 -20.24
C PHE A 265 9.84 4.64 -20.16
N LEU A 266 10.02 5.81 -19.56
CA LEU A 266 8.97 6.83 -19.44
C LEU A 266 8.49 7.36 -20.81
N ASP A 267 9.40 7.51 -21.79
CA ASP A 267 9.08 7.87 -23.17
C ASP A 267 8.22 6.81 -23.87
N ALA A 268 8.37 5.54 -23.50
CA ALA A 268 7.56 4.43 -24.01
C ALA A 268 6.20 4.35 -23.30
N VAL A 269 6.18 4.53 -21.97
CA VAL A 269 4.95 4.50 -21.15
C VAL A 269 4.02 5.67 -21.51
N ARG A 270 4.58 6.87 -21.71
CA ARG A 270 3.84 8.12 -21.99
C ARG A 270 2.67 8.37 -21.00
N PRO A 271 2.94 8.40 -19.68
CA PRO A 271 1.88 8.56 -18.69
C PRO A 271 1.33 9.98 -18.68
N GLN A 272 0.01 10.09 -18.46
CA GLN A 272 -0.63 11.37 -18.12
C GLN A 272 -0.36 11.72 -16.65
N ALA A 273 -0.38 10.71 -15.78
CA ALA A 273 -0.11 10.84 -14.36
C ALA A 273 0.91 9.80 -13.88
N VAL A 274 1.79 10.21 -12.97
CA VAL A 274 2.68 9.31 -12.22
C VAL A 274 2.32 9.37 -10.75
N VAL A 275 2.10 8.22 -10.14
CA VAL A 275 1.86 8.11 -8.70
C VAL A 275 3.08 7.52 -8.02
N VAL A 276 3.64 8.26 -7.07
CA VAL A 276 4.77 7.83 -6.24
C VAL A 276 4.22 7.39 -4.89
N SER A 277 4.27 6.08 -4.60
CA SER A 277 4.06 5.60 -3.22
C SER A 277 5.38 5.60 -2.48
N CYS A 278 5.45 6.41 -1.44
CA CYS A 278 6.60 6.53 -0.55
C CYS A 278 6.16 7.07 0.81
N GLY A 279 6.97 6.88 1.84
CA GLY A 279 6.68 7.36 3.18
C GLY A 279 7.18 8.79 3.44
N ALA A 280 6.43 9.58 4.21
CA ALA A 280 6.86 10.90 4.63
C ALA A 280 8.15 10.81 5.49
N GLY A 281 9.21 11.48 5.04
CA GLY A 281 10.50 11.47 5.72
C GLY A 281 11.19 10.10 5.74
N ASN A 282 10.91 9.23 4.76
CA ASN A 282 11.59 7.94 4.61
C ASN A 282 13.12 8.11 4.55
N SER A 283 13.85 7.12 5.06
CA SER A 283 15.32 7.18 5.13
C SER A 283 16.04 6.95 3.80
N TYR A 284 15.32 6.49 2.77
CA TYR A 284 15.89 6.23 1.45
C TYR A 284 16.09 7.52 0.65
N GLY A 285 15.39 8.60 1.02
CA GLY A 285 15.38 9.84 0.25
C GLY A 285 14.43 9.79 -0.95
N HIS A 286 13.49 8.83 -0.96
CA HIS A 286 12.49 8.70 -2.00
C HIS A 286 11.39 9.77 -1.89
N PRO A 287 10.82 10.22 -3.03
CA PRO A 287 11.35 10.05 -4.38
C PRO A 287 12.64 10.87 -4.57
N HIS A 288 13.58 10.32 -5.33
CA HIS A 288 14.79 11.04 -5.71
C HIS A 288 14.47 12.19 -6.70
N SER A 289 15.27 13.25 -6.64
CA SER A 289 15.09 14.42 -7.51
C SER A 289 15.19 14.11 -9.00
N GLU A 290 16.00 13.12 -9.34
CA GLU A 290 16.25 12.60 -10.67
C GLU A 290 14.98 11.94 -11.25
N ALA A 291 14.28 11.14 -10.44
CA ALA A 291 13.02 10.54 -10.85
C ALA A 291 11.93 11.60 -11.07
N LEU A 292 11.81 12.55 -10.14
CA LEU A 292 10.86 13.68 -10.29
C LEU A 292 11.15 14.51 -11.56
N ALA A 293 12.43 14.75 -11.86
CA ALA A 293 12.82 15.44 -13.09
C ALA A 293 12.47 14.61 -14.34
N ALA A 294 12.66 13.30 -14.32
CA ALA A 294 12.30 12.41 -15.42
C ALA A 294 10.78 12.41 -15.68
N PHE A 295 9.96 12.37 -14.63
CA PHE A 295 8.50 12.48 -14.76
C PHE A 295 8.06 13.83 -15.35
N ALA A 296 8.69 14.92 -14.91
CA ALA A 296 8.43 16.25 -15.46
C ALA A 296 8.84 16.36 -16.94
N ASN A 297 9.92 15.71 -17.35
CA ASN A 297 10.40 15.73 -18.74
C ASN A 297 9.42 15.07 -19.72
N VAL A 298 8.67 14.07 -19.28
CA VAL A 298 7.61 13.44 -20.10
C VAL A 298 6.25 14.15 -19.97
N GLY A 299 6.19 15.25 -19.20
CA GLY A 299 4.99 16.07 -19.02
C GLY A 299 3.94 15.44 -18.11
N ALA A 300 4.30 14.43 -17.32
CA ALA A 300 3.35 13.76 -16.44
C ALA A 300 3.04 14.60 -15.20
N GLN A 301 1.77 14.56 -14.77
CA GLN A 301 1.39 15.10 -13.47
C GLN A 301 1.81 14.12 -12.37
N VAL A 302 2.57 14.59 -11.38
CA VAL A 302 3.08 13.76 -10.29
C VAL A 302 2.17 13.88 -9.07
N TYR A 303 1.76 12.74 -8.54
CA TYR A 303 1.04 12.58 -7.27
C TYR A 303 1.90 11.79 -6.29
N ARG A 304 1.84 12.12 -5.00
CA ARG A 304 2.69 11.45 -3.99
C ARG A 304 1.95 11.12 -2.71
N THR A 305 2.00 9.85 -2.30
CA THR A 305 1.28 9.41 -1.10
C THR A 305 1.77 10.10 0.17
N ASP A 306 3.08 10.38 0.28
CA ASP A 306 3.67 11.03 1.45
C ASP A 306 3.18 12.46 1.71
N THR A 307 2.62 13.12 0.69
CA THR A 307 2.11 14.51 0.80
C THR A 307 0.61 14.63 0.60
N GLU A 308 -0.01 13.67 -0.07
CA GLU A 308 -1.41 13.74 -0.49
C GLU A 308 -2.28 12.64 0.12
N GLY A 309 -1.69 11.62 0.75
CA GLY A 309 -2.37 10.43 1.25
C GLY A 309 -2.67 9.44 0.12
N THR A 310 -3.78 8.70 0.25
CA THR A 310 -4.16 7.71 -0.77
C THR A 310 -4.60 8.41 -2.06
N ILE A 311 -4.11 7.96 -3.21
CA ILE A 311 -4.46 8.51 -4.53
C ILE A 311 -5.37 7.53 -5.25
N ILE A 312 -6.41 8.02 -5.92
CA ILE A 312 -7.35 7.17 -6.67
C ILE A 312 -7.47 7.70 -8.08
N ALA A 313 -7.06 6.88 -9.05
CA ALA A 313 -7.37 7.07 -10.46
C ALA A 313 -8.69 6.39 -10.79
N TYR A 314 -9.61 7.07 -11.45
CA TYR A 314 -10.92 6.50 -11.78
C TYR A 314 -11.48 7.07 -13.07
N VAL A 315 -12.40 6.33 -13.68
CA VAL A 315 -13.10 6.78 -14.88
C VAL A 315 -14.47 7.32 -14.48
N ASP A 316 -14.70 8.60 -14.73
CA ASP A 316 -15.97 9.25 -14.39
C ASP A 316 -17.11 8.82 -15.32
N LYS A 317 -18.31 9.33 -15.06
CA LYS A 317 -19.52 9.01 -15.86
C LYS A 317 -19.44 9.49 -17.31
N ALA A 318 -18.55 10.41 -17.64
CA ALA A 318 -18.30 10.87 -19.00
C ALA A 318 -17.23 10.03 -19.71
N GLY A 319 -16.65 9.02 -19.04
CA GLY A 319 -15.58 8.20 -19.60
C GLY A 319 -14.21 8.85 -19.54
N ILE A 320 -14.03 9.86 -18.68
CA ILE A 320 -12.79 10.62 -18.56
C ILE A 320 -12.02 10.15 -17.32
N LEU A 321 -10.72 9.96 -17.48
CA LEU A 321 -9.81 9.69 -16.37
C LEU A 321 -9.75 10.89 -15.42
N GLN A 322 -9.98 10.64 -14.14
CA GLN A 322 -9.89 11.58 -13.04
C GLN A 322 -8.94 11.06 -11.97
N MET A 323 -8.35 11.98 -11.22
CA MET A 323 -7.50 11.69 -10.07
C MET A 323 -8.11 12.35 -8.82
N ALA A 324 -8.31 11.58 -7.75
CA ALA A 324 -8.77 12.07 -6.45
C ALA A 324 -7.80 11.69 -5.35
N VAL A 325 -7.85 12.41 -4.23
CA VAL A 325 -7.00 12.18 -3.06
C VAL A 325 -7.86 11.91 -1.83
N SER A 326 -7.47 10.90 -1.06
CA SER A 326 -8.08 10.50 0.20
C SER A 326 -7.08 10.73 1.32
N ARG A 327 -7.26 11.81 2.07
CA ARG A 327 -6.47 12.07 3.28
C ARG A 327 -7.13 11.40 4.47
N GLN A 328 -6.35 10.67 5.25
CA GLN A 328 -6.72 10.46 6.65
C GLN A 328 -6.54 11.81 7.34
N GLU A 329 -7.63 12.42 7.83
CA GLU A 329 -7.49 13.57 8.72
C GLU A 329 -6.68 13.12 9.93
N ALA A 330 -5.57 13.79 10.19
CA ALA A 330 -4.80 13.57 11.41
C ALA A 330 -5.70 13.91 12.60
N ALA A 331 -6.02 12.90 13.42
CA ALA A 331 -6.75 13.05 14.66
C ALA A 331 -5.96 13.88 15.70
#